data_AF-A0A078BA25-F1
#
_entry.id   AF-A0A078BA25-F1
#
_cell.length_a   1.000
_cell.length_b   1.000
_cell.length_c   1.000
_cell.angle_alpha   90.00
_cell.angle_beta   90.00
_cell.angle_gamma   90.00
#
_symmetry.space_group_name_H-M   'P 1'
#
loop_
_entity.id
_entity.type
_entity.pdbx_description
1 polymer ?
#
loop_
_entity_poly.entity_id
_entity_poly.type
_entity_poly.pdbx_seq_one_letter_code
_entity_poly.pdbx_strand_id
1 'polypeptide(L)'
;MKITKTLFSLAFIHGLKEAFFLILAPFLPEQFEKKGISSIYFTPLFVQFIVCLQLKVLYRGFILYCPINWKVSIKTGKNQEGVVSQLEFASGWGGVLGFIISSFLSYVIGYQGPFIFSIFQSFLIKFIPRTHNSSEQLTARELIAQKLKDLAFNQSMVLNRLKSLSFEQSYNKNELKLEDIEMDDFEIKKKSGENSEKSSSGSSSSEKIDISPYIEDEELDQAFDIKIQAETQKKSEVSYFDIFKSKFGIFAAIDIVICCQIFTFTDTVMPYYLEENFKYSPSIVSLIFACQNFALMITCFLVPKLTKKYNLFLCIIIAQIVQGFGAQLIGPSEFLKIPNHISVMIIGLMINGMATNLSIIPPYKQLELCLLSQQGKNYDHEKVKDAVSGIFNALYDLGSTFGPIFGYFLTEATDFKMAANIHGYILIFVATMQLIIVYIPQKLEEKSSIKNNHKKQS
;
A
#
# COMPACT_ATOMS: atom_id res chain seq x y z
N MET A 1 19.89 -17.94 14.54
CA MET A 1 19.38 -17.90 13.15
C MET A 1 20.53 -17.46 12.24
N LYS A 2 20.89 -18.20 11.18
CA LYS A 2 21.95 -17.76 10.26
C LYS A 2 21.38 -16.70 9.32
N ILE A 3 21.73 -15.42 9.55
CA ILE A 3 21.51 -14.36 8.55
C ILE A 3 22.34 -14.73 7.32
N THR A 4 21.69 -14.96 6.19
CA THR A 4 22.37 -15.24 4.93
C THR A 4 23.08 -13.98 4.45
N LYS A 5 24.28 -14.12 3.85
CA LYS A 5 25.04 -12.99 3.28
C LYS A 5 24.19 -12.19 2.29
N THR A 6 23.29 -12.85 1.57
CA THR A 6 22.28 -12.26 0.68
C THR A 6 21.38 -11.26 1.40
N LEU A 7 20.84 -11.60 2.58
CA LEU A 7 19.95 -10.72 3.34
C LEU A 7 20.71 -9.48 3.83
N PHE A 8 21.91 -9.67 4.39
CA PHE A 8 22.76 -8.55 4.81
C PHE A 8 23.15 -7.64 3.62
N SER A 9 23.47 -8.22 2.47
CA SER A 9 23.78 -7.47 1.24
C SER A 9 22.58 -6.68 0.73
N LEU A 10 21.39 -7.30 0.66
CA LEU A 10 20.18 -6.61 0.23
C LEU A 10 19.78 -5.50 1.21
N ALA A 11 19.91 -5.76 2.52
CA ALA A 11 19.69 -4.79 3.58
C ALA A 11 20.64 -3.59 3.49
N PHE A 12 21.93 -3.85 3.29
CA PHE A 12 22.94 -2.82 3.09
C PHE A 12 22.69 -2.01 1.82
N ILE A 13 22.31 -2.64 0.71
CA ILE A 13 22.00 -1.95 -0.56
C ILE A 13 20.74 -1.09 -0.42
N HIS A 14 19.68 -1.58 0.26
CA HIS A 14 18.48 -0.78 0.47
C HIS A 14 18.75 0.40 1.42
N GLY A 15 19.46 0.16 2.52
CA GLY A 15 19.89 1.22 3.42
C GLY A 15 20.80 2.25 2.77
N LEU A 16 21.68 1.84 1.84
CA LEU A 16 22.48 2.76 1.03
C LEU A 16 21.61 3.56 0.05
N LYS A 17 20.57 2.95 -0.54
CA LYS A 17 19.59 3.63 -1.43
C LYS A 17 18.85 4.72 -0.66
N GLU A 18 18.32 4.40 0.52
CA GLU A 18 17.60 5.39 1.34
C GLU A 18 18.54 6.45 1.91
N ALA A 19 19.71 6.09 2.46
CA ALA A 19 20.68 7.06 2.92
C ALA A 19 21.13 8.03 1.80
N PHE A 20 21.31 7.54 0.57
CA PHE A 20 21.60 8.36 -0.61
C PHE A 20 20.45 9.33 -0.93
N PHE A 21 19.19 8.87 -0.87
CA PHE A 21 18.02 9.71 -1.13
C PHE A 21 17.82 10.76 -0.04
N LEU A 22 17.91 10.37 1.23
CA LEU A 22 17.75 11.20 2.42
C LEU A 22 18.88 12.23 2.61
N ILE A 23 20.08 11.96 2.09
CA ILE A 23 21.16 12.95 2.01
C ILE A 23 20.91 13.92 0.84
N LEU A 24 20.40 13.47 -0.30
CA LEU A 24 20.17 14.36 -1.45
C LEU A 24 18.94 15.26 -1.30
N ALA A 25 17.85 14.76 -0.71
CA ALA A 25 16.57 15.46 -0.57
C ALA A 25 16.68 16.88 0.05
N PRO A 26 17.28 17.08 1.24
CA PRO A 26 17.33 18.40 1.88
C PRO A 26 18.34 19.37 1.24
N PHE A 27 19.38 18.87 0.54
CA PHE A 27 20.44 19.73 -0.01
C PHE A 27 20.29 20.04 -1.51
N LEU A 28 19.39 19.37 -2.23
CA LEU A 28 19.07 19.74 -3.61
C LEU A 28 18.46 21.15 -3.71
N PRO A 29 17.45 21.53 -2.90
CA PRO A 29 16.71 22.78 -3.09
C PRO A 29 17.58 24.04 -3.13
N GLU A 30 18.34 24.29 -2.06
CA GLU A 30 19.22 25.44 -1.91
C GLU A 30 20.24 25.57 -3.06
N GLN A 31 20.77 24.43 -3.55
CA GLN A 31 21.76 24.37 -4.64
C GLN A 31 21.19 24.61 -6.04
N PHE A 32 19.87 24.53 -6.19
CA PHE A 32 19.14 24.84 -7.42
C PHE A 32 18.60 26.28 -7.40
N GLU A 33 18.16 26.79 -6.23
CA GLU A 33 17.85 28.21 -6.03
C GLU A 33 19.08 29.10 -6.28
N LYS A 34 20.24 28.72 -5.73
CA LYS A 34 21.57 29.33 -6.03
C LYS A 34 21.94 29.27 -7.53
N LYS A 35 21.19 28.56 -8.37
CA LYS A 35 21.36 28.44 -9.82
C LYS A 35 20.16 28.99 -10.62
N GLY A 36 19.21 29.67 -9.97
CA GLY A 36 18.05 30.31 -10.59
C GLY A 36 16.99 29.35 -11.13
N ILE A 37 16.98 28.09 -10.66
CA ILE A 37 16.05 27.06 -11.15
C ILE A 37 14.85 26.96 -10.21
N SER A 38 13.65 27.01 -10.78
CA SER A 38 12.39 27.06 -10.03
C SER A 38 12.16 25.84 -9.15
N SER A 39 11.60 26.05 -7.95
CA SER A 39 11.31 24.96 -7.00
C SER A 39 10.33 23.91 -7.56
N ILE A 40 9.51 24.29 -8.54
CA ILE A 40 8.55 23.41 -9.22
C ILE A 40 9.24 22.25 -9.97
N TYR A 41 10.55 22.30 -10.21
CA TYR A 41 11.33 21.24 -10.85
C TYR A 41 11.88 20.19 -9.86
N PHE A 42 11.79 20.39 -8.54
CA PHE A 42 12.25 19.38 -7.56
C PHE A 42 11.43 18.10 -7.63
N THR A 43 10.11 18.22 -7.45
CA THR A 43 9.21 17.08 -7.41
C THR A 43 9.27 16.26 -8.71
N PRO A 44 9.22 16.85 -9.92
CA PRO A 44 9.43 16.10 -11.17
C PRO A 44 10.78 15.38 -11.27
N LEU A 45 11.87 15.94 -10.75
CA LEU A 45 13.20 15.31 -10.86
C LEU A 45 13.37 14.13 -9.89
N PHE A 46 12.89 14.27 -8.64
CA PHE A 46 12.83 13.14 -7.71
C PHE A 46 11.87 12.05 -8.22
N VAL A 47 10.69 12.43 -8.71
CA VAL A 47 9.75 11.50 -9.34
C VAL A 47 10.34 10.85 -10.58
N GLN A 48 11.07 11.56 -11.45
CA GLN A 48 11.74 10.96 -12.59
C GLN A 48 12.82 9.96 -12.17
N PHE A 49 13.58 10.23 -11.10
CA PHE A 49 14.54 9.27 -10.57
C PHE A 49 13.84 8.03 -10.03
N ILE A 50 12.81 8.21 -9.20
CA ILE A 50 12.01 7.12 -8.61
C ILE A 50 11.32 6.28 -9.69
N VAL A 51 10.63 6.91 -10.64
CA VAL A 51 9.98 6.25 -11.78
C VAL A 51 11.00 5.58 -12.69
N CYS A 52 12.19 6.16 -12.93
CA CYS A 52 13.26 5.46 -13.65
C CYS A 52 13.76 4.22 -12.89
N LEU A 53 13.74 4.24 -11.56
CA LEU A 53 14.20 3.13 -10.71
C LEU A 53 13.11 2.04 -10.63
N GLN A 54 11.84 2.42 -10.50
CA GLN A 54 10.67 1.55 -10.56
C GLN A 54 10.48 0.92 -11.93
N LEU A 55 10.59 1.68 -13.02
CA LEU A 55 10.62 1.12 -14.37
C LEU A 55 11.78 0.14 -14.55
N LYS A 56 12.95 0.38 -13.94
CA LYS A 56 14.04 -0.61 -13.92
C LYS A 56 13.76 -1.83 -13.05
N VAL A 57 13.02 -1.71 -11.94
CA VAL A 57 12.58 -2.83 -11.09
C VAL A 57 11.51 -3.66 -11.80
N LEU A 58 10.48 -3.02 -12.36
CA LEU A 58 9.44 -3.65 -13.18
C LEU A 58 10.02 -4.31 -14.43
N TYR A 59 10.90 -3.61 -15.17
CA TYR A 59 11.60 -4.16 -16.33
C TYR A 59 12.54 -5.31 -15.96
N ARG A 60 13.20 -5.28 -14.78
CA ARG A 60 13.97 -6.42 -14.26
C ARG A 60 13.08 -7.57 -13.83
N GLY A 61 11.91 -7.32 -13.23
CA GLY A 61 10.91 -8.33 -12.93
C GLY A 61 10.40 -9.00 -14.21
N PHE A 62 10.09 -8.21 -15.24
CA PHE A 62 9.68 -8.67 -16.56
C PHE A 62 10.80 -9.47 -17.26
N ILE A 63 12.06 -9.04 -17.15
CA ILE A 63 13.23 -9.80 -17.63
C ILE A 63 13.53 -11.05 -16.77
N LEU A 64 13.13 -11.09 -15.51
CA LEU A 64 13.23 -12.29 -14.67
C LEU A 64 12.22 -13.39 -15.06
N TYR A 65 11.20 -13.07 -15.87
CA TYR A 65 10.40 -14.05 -16.60
C TYR A 65 11.05 -14.52 -17.92
N CYS A 66 12.16 -13.91 -18.34
CA CYS A 66 12.98 -14.41 -19.46
C CYS A 66 13.93 -15.52 -18.95
N PRO A 67 14.07 -16.67 -19.64
CA PRO A 67 14.68 -17.88 -19.07
C PRO A 67 16.23 -17.87 -19.04
N ILE A 68 16.84 -16.86 -18.40
CA ILE A 68 18.28 -16.73 -18.23
C ILE A 68 18.66 -17.02 -16.77
N ASN A 69 19.44 -18.09 -16.57
CA ASN A 69 19.74 -18.69 -15.26
C ASN A 69 20.31 -17.71 -14.21
N TRP A 70 19.48 -17.26 -13.27
CA TRP A 70 19.94 -16.67 -12.00
C TRP A 70 19.42 -17.45 -10.79
N LYS A 71 20.16 -18.48 -10.36
CA LYS A 71 19.83 -19.34 -9.21
C LYS A 71 20.04 -18.66 -7.85
N VAL A 72 19.34 -17.55 -7.62
CA VAL A 72 19.11 -16.97 -6.27
C VAL A 72 17.62 -17.10 -5.91
N SER A 73 17.06 -18.29 -6.16
CA SER A 73 15.81 -18.71 -5.52
C SER A 73 16.07 -18.84 -4.02
N ILE A 74 15.56 -17.90 -3.23
CA ILE A 74 15.63 -17.96 -1.78
C ILE A 74 14.62 -19.01 -1.32
N LYS A 75 15.09 -20.26 -1.14
CA LYS A 75 14.29 -21.41 -0.68
C LYS A 75 13.84 -21.32 0.81
N THR A 76 13.27 -20.19 1.22
CA THR A 76 12.59 -19.96 2.50
C THR A 76 11.08 -20.17 2.38
N GLY A 77 10.66 -21.27 1.75
CA GLY A 77 9.28 -21.49 1.29
C GLY A 77 8.15 -21.47 2.34
N LYS A 78 8.48 -21.38 3.65
CA LYS A 78 7.54 -21.44 4.78
C LYS A 78 7.38 -20.17 5.63
N ASN A 79 8.06 -19.04 5.35
CA ASN A 79 7.95 -17.85 6.23
C ASN A 79 8.24 -16.49 5.53
N GLN A 80 7.49 -16.14 4.47
CA GLN A 80 7.64 -14.84 3.78
C GLN A 80 7.34 -13.62 4.66
N GLU A 81 6.39 -13.70 5.61
CA GLU A 81 6.16 -12.64 6.60
C GLU A 81 7.46 -12.26 7.34
N GLY A 82 8.32 -13.25 7.62
CA GLY A 82 9.64 -13.02 8.21
C GLY A 82 10.70 -12.48 7.25
N VAL A 83 10.51 -12.62 5.93
CA VAL A 83 11.34 -11.97 4.92
C VAL A 83 10.94 -10.50 4.80
N VAL A 84 9.64 -10.19 4.66
CA VAL A 84 9.14 -8.80 4.62
C VAL A 84 9.55 -8.05 5.90
N SER A 85 9.32 -8.63 7.09
CA SER A 85 9.80 -8.10 8.37
C SER A 85 11.32 -7.83 8.41
N GLN A 86 12.13 -8.63 7.71
CA GLN A 86 13.58 -8.40 7.60
C GLN A 86 13.94 -7.30 6.59
N LEU A 87 13.13 -7.10 5.54
CA LEU A 87 13.26 -5.98 4.61
C LEU A 87 12.89 -4.66 5.29
N GLU A 88 11.78 -4.62 6.04
CA GLU A 88 11.38 -3.43 6.82
C GLU A 88 12.40 -3.10 7.92
N PHE A 89 12.90 -4.10 8.65
CA PHE A 89 13.98 -3.91 9.62
C PHE A 89 15.23 -3.31 8.96
N ALA A 90 15.61 -3.81 7.79
CA ALA A 90 16.74 -3.31 7.04
C ALA A 90 16.52 -1.88 6.50
N SER A 91 15.30 -1.57 6.05
CA SER A 91 14.92 -0.24 5.58
C SER A 91 15.00 0.77 6.72
N GLY A 92 14.38 0.48 7.87
CA GLY A 92 14.43 1.33 9.06
C GLY A 92 15.84 1.49 9.63
N TRP A 93 16.65 0.42 9.69
CA TRP A 93 18.05 0.51 10.09
C TRP A 93 18.89 1.36 9.11
N GLY A 94 18.63 1.23 7.82
CA GLY A 94 19.23 2.03 6.76
C GLY A 94 18.89 3.51 6.88
N GLY A 95 17.62 3.84 7.11
CA GLY A 95 17.16 5.21 7.37
C GLY A 95 17.81 5.80 8.63
N VAL A 96 17.80 5.07 9.75
CA VAL A 96 18.46 5.50 11.01
C VAL A 96 19.95 5.78 10.79
N LEU A 97 20.70 4.87 10.15
CA LEU A 97 22.11 5.11 9.84
C LEU A 97 22.30 6.29 8.87
N GLY A 98 21.47 6.41 7.83
CA GLY A 98 21.52 7.52 6.87
C GLY A 98 21.35 8.88 7.55
N PHE A 99 20.35 9.02 8.43
CA PHE A 99 20.13 10.25 9.19
C PHE A 99 21.23 10.54 10.21
N ILE A 100 21.76 9.53 10.91
CA ILE A 100 22.89 9.71 11.85
C ILE A 100 24.14 10.17 11.10
N ILE A 101 24.46 9.55 9.95
CA ILE A 101 25.61 9.92 9.12
C ILE A 101 25.41 11.33 8.53
N SER A 102 24.20 11.65 8.04
CA SER A 102 23.87 12.99 7.55
C SER A 102 24.05 14.07 8.64
N SER A 103 23.52 13.82 9.83
CA SER A 103 23.63 14.71 10.99
C SER A 103 25.10 14.91 11.43
N PHE A 104 25.88 13.83 11.49
CA PHE A 104 27.31 13.88 11.81
C PHE A 104 28.13 14.67 10.77
N LEU A 105 27.91 14.42 9.47
CA LEU A 105 28.59 15.15 8.40
C LEU A 105 28.21 16.64 8.39
N SER A 106 26.92 16.94 8.58
CA SER A 106 26.39 18.30 8.75
C SER A 106 27.10 19.04 9.90
N TYR A 107 27.23 18.40 11.06
CA TYR A 107 27.86 18.96 12.25
C TYR A 107 29.38 19.14 12.11
N VAL A 108 30.11 18.08 11.76
CA VAL A 108 31.60 18.08 11.81
C VAL A 108 32.24 18.93 10.72
N ILE A 109 31.65 18.98 9.53
CA ILE A 109 32.23 19.63 8.35
C ILE A 109 31.58 21.02 8.12
N GLY A 110 30.59 21.43 8.93
CA GLY A 110 29.79 22.65 8.69
C GLY A 110 29.00 22.57 7.38
N TYR A 111 28.54 21.36 7.03
CA TYR A 111 28.36 20.94 5.65
C TYR A 111 26.99 21.31 5.07
N GLN A 112 26.94 22.44 4.36
CA GLN A 112 25.80 22.88 3.55
C GLN A 112 25.80 22.24 2.15
N GLY A 113 25.75 20.91 2.09
CA GLY A 113 25.48 20.15 0.86
C GLY A 113 26.66 19.38 0.22
N PRO A 114 26.37 18.50 -0.75
CA PRO A 114 27.19 17.31 -0.98
C PRO A 114 28.34 17.46 -2.00
N PHE A 115 29.59 17.50 -1.51
CA PHE A 115 30.80 17.55 -2.34
C PHE A 115 30.97 16.33 -3.27
N ILE A 116 30.77 15.11 -2.76
CA ILE A 116 30.92 13.87 -3.55
C ILE A 116 29.87 13.79 -4.67
N PHE A 117 28.72 14.45 -4.52
CA PHE A 117 27.66 14.45 -5.53
C PHE A 117 27.68 15.62 -6.50
N SER A 118 28.62 16.57 -6.40
CA SER A 118 28.78 17.64 -7.41
C SER A 118 28.90 17.11 -8.84
N ILE A 119 29.50 15.93 -9.05
CA ILE A 119 29.58 15.27 -10.37
C ILE A 119 28.20 14.77 -10.83
N PHE A 120 27.47 14.06 -9.98
CA PHE A 120 26.16 13.49 -10.30
C PHE A 120 25.07 14.57 -10.42
N GLN A 121 25.11 15.58 -9.55
CA GLN A 121 24.25 16.76 -9.60
C GLN A 121 24.53 17.59 -10.87
N SER A 122 25.78 17.69 -11.31
CA SER A 122 26.12 18.34 -12.60
C SER A 122 25.62 17.54 -13.81
N PHE A 123 25.43 16.22 -13.69
CA PHE A 123 24.72 15.42 -14.69
C PHE A 123 23.21 15.69 -14.65
N LEU A 124 22.58 15.69 -13.48
CA LEU A 124 21.14 15.98 -13.33
C LEU A 124 20.77 17.39 -13.80
N ILE A 125 21.58 18.40 -13.47
CA ILE A 125 21.37 19.80 -13.89
C ILE A 125 21.47 19.94 -15.43
N LYS A 126 22.22 19.08 -16.13
CA LYS A 126 22.27 19.09 -17.61
C LYS A 126 20.98 18.58 -18.27
N PHE A 127 20.10 17.87 -17.55
CA PHE A 127 18.81 17.41 -18.06
C PHE A 127 17.68 18.44 -17.90
N ILE A 128 17.85 19.49 -17.09
CA ILE A 128 16.88 20.57 -16.94
C ILE A 128 17.22 21.70 -17.92
N PRO A 129 16.31 22.07 -18.86
CA PRO A 129 16.49 23.27 -19.68
C PRO A 129 16.55 24.52 -18.80
N ARG A 130 17.59 25.35 -18.97
CA ARG A 130 17.68 26.64 -18.27
C ARG A 130 16.68 27.64 -18.86
N THR A 131 15.54 27.82 -18.20
CA THR A 131 14.62 28.92 -18.47
C THR A 131 15.24 30.23 -17.93
N HIS A 132 15.80 31.04 -18.82
CA HIS A 132 16.66 32.16 -18.44
C HIS A 132 15.92 33.44 -18.00
N ASN A 133 14.58 33.42 -18.05
CA ASN A 133 13.69 34.54 -17.74
C ASN A 133 12.95 34.28 -16.41
N SER A 134 13.35 34.99 -15.35
CA SER A 134 12.64 34.96 -14.05
C SER A 134 11.28 35.66 -14.10
N SER A 135 11.06 36.58 -15.05
CA SER A 135 9.78 37.25 -15.30
C SER A 135 8.68 36.27 -15.72
N GLU A 136 8.94 35.35 -16.66
CA GLU A 136 7.97 34.34 -17.12
C GLU A 136 7.50 33.43 -15.98
N GLN A 137 8.37 33.11 -15.02
CA GLN A 137 8.01 32.24 -13.89
C GLN A 137 7.05 32.94 -12.89
N LEU A 138 7.20 34.25 -12.68
CA LEU A 138 6.24 35.05 -11.89
C LEU A 138 4.87 35.05 -12.58
N THR A 139 4.82 35.40 -13.87
CA THR A 139 3.58 35.42 -14.64
C THR A 139 2.90 34.05 -14.68
N ALA A 140 3.67 32.95 -14.77
CA ALA A 140 3.13 31.59 -14.71
C ALA A 140 2.50 31.25 -13.34
N ARG A 141 3.14 31.65 -12.22
CA ARG A 141 2.57 31.47 -10.87
C ARG A 141 1.29 32.29 -10.67
N GLU A 142 1.27 33.54 -11.13
CA GLU A 142 0.11 34.42 -11.09
C GLU A 142 -1.06 33.85 -11.92
N LEU A 143 -0.81 33.38 -13.15
CA LEU A 143 -1.81 32.77 -14.01
C LEU A 143 -2.43 31.51 -13.40
N ILE A 144 -1.64 30.67 -12.73
CA ILE A 144 -2.12 29.47 -12.04
C ILE A 144 -2.97 29.88 -10.82
N ALA A 145 -2.50 30.81 -9.99
CA ALA A 145 -3.25 31.32 -8.84
C ALA A 145 -4.59 31.97 -9.24
N GLN A 146 -4.61 32.69 -10.37
CA GLN A 146 -5.84 33.26 -10.94
C GLN A 146 -6.81 32.17 -11.41
N LYS A 147 -6.35 31.21 -12.22
CA LYS A 147 -7.20 30.09 -12.68
C LYS A 147 -7.76 29.25 -11.53
N LEU A 148 -7.02 29.07 -10.44
CA LEU A 148 -7.51 28.38 -9.24
C LEU A 148 -8.58 29.18 -8.50
N LYS A 149 -8.44 30.52 -8.41
CA LYS A 149 -9.50 31.40 -7.89
C LYS A 149 -10.75 31.37 -8.76
N ASP A 150 -10.59 31.41 -10.08
CA ASP A 150 -11.71 31.32 -11.03
C ASP A 150 -12.44 29.97 -10.93
N LEU A 151 -11.70 28.86 -10.76
CA LEU A 151 -12.28 27.54 -10.51
C LEU A 151 -13.07 27.49 -9.20
N ALA A 152 -12.51 28.01 -8.10
CA ALA A 152 -13.18 28.06 -6.80
C ALA A 152 -14.44 28.95 -6.84
N PHE A 153 -14.36 30.09 -7.52
CA PHE A 153 -15.50 31.00 -7.71
C PHE A 153 -16.61 30.30 -8.51
N ASN A 154 -16.28 29.67 -9.64
CA ASN A 154 -17.25 28.93 -10.46
C ASN A 154 -17.88 27.75 -9.69
N GLN A 155 -17.11 27.01 -8.88
CA GLN A 155 -17.66 25.98 -8.00
C GLN A 155 -18.64 26.56 -6.97
N SER A 156 -18.32 27.71 -6.36
CA SER A 156 -19.24 28.38 -5.42
C SER A 156 -20.55 28.82 -6.10
N MET A 157 -20.46 29.30 -7.35
CA MET A 157 -21.61 29.72 -8.15
C MET A 157 -22.51 28.53 -8.52
N VAL A 158 -21.92 27.40 -8.92
CA VAL A 158 -22.64 26.15 -9.19
C VAL A 158 -23.30 25.62 -7.91
N LEU A 159 -22.60 25.64 -6.77
CA LEU A 159 -23.15 25.18 -5.49
C LEU A 159 -24.36 26.01 -5.04
N ASN A 160 -24.31 27.33 -5.23
CA ASN A 160 -25.43 28.22 -4.94
C ASN A 160 -26.61 28.02 -5.91
N ARG A 161 -26.34 27.76 -7.20
CA ARG A 161 -27.37 27.45 -8.21
C ARG A 161 -28.04 26.09 -7.98
N LEU A 162 -27.30 25.10 -7.48
CA LEU A 162 -27.85 23.82 -7.04
C LEU A 162 -28.73 23.98 -5.79
N LYS A 163 -28.33 24.84 -4.84
CA LYS A 163 -29.17 25.18 -3.67
C LYS A 163 -30.49 25.82 -4.09
N SER A 164 -30.50 26.80 -5.00
CA SER A 164 -31.76 27.41 -5.46
C SER A 164 -32.67 26.39 -6.18
N LEU A 165 -32.11 25.54 -7.05
CA LEU A 165 -32.88 24.49 -7.73
C LEU A 165 -33.47 23.45 -6.75
N SER A 166 -32.72 23.08 -5.70
CA SER A 166 -33.23 22.18 -4.66
C SER A 166 -34.35 22.81 -3.83
N PHE A 167 -34.38 24.14 -3.71
CA PHE A 167 -35.42 24.88 -3.02
C PHE A 167 -36.72 24.93 -3.85
N GLU A 168 -36.61 25.23 -5.15
CA GLU A 168 -37.76 25.18 -6.09
C GLU A 168 -38.37 23.77 -6.17
N GLN A 169 -37.55 22.73 -6.28
CA GLN A 169 -38.04 21.34 -6.28
C GLN A 169 -38.73 20.94 -4.96
N SER A 170 -38.34 21.52 -3.82
CA SER A 170 -39.02 21.27 -2.55
C SER A 170 -40.36 22.00 -2.43
N TYR A 171 -40.52 23.15 -3.11
CA TYR A 171 -41.78 23.89 -3.17
C TYR A 171 -42.80 23.17 -4.07
N ASN A 172 -42.36 22.83 -5.29
CA ASN A 172 -43.20 22.24 -6.34
C ASN A 172 -43.68 20.80 -6.03
N LYS A 173 -43.16 20.16 -4.98
CA LYS A 173 -43.55 18.80 -4.55
C LYS A 173 -44.78 18.77 -3.61
N ASN A 174 -45.29 19.93 -3.19
CA ASN A 174 -46.43 20.01 -2.26
C ASN A 174 -47.81 20.23 -2.93
N GLU A 175 -47.87 20.56 -4.23
CA GLU A 175 -49.15 20.80 -4.94
C GLU A 175 -49.68 19.59 -5.73
N LEU A 176 -48.89 18.52 -5.89
CA LEU A 176 -49.29 17.32 -6.66
C LEU A 176 -49.62 16.12 -5.76
N LYS A 177 -50.85 16.14 -5.22
CA LYS A 177 -51.54 14.99 -4.61
C LYS A 177 -53.05 15.07 -4.80
N LEU A 178 -53.56 14.54 -5.91
CA LEU A 178 -54.91 13.95 -6.05
C LEU A 178 -55.11 13.47 -7.49
N GLU A 179 -55.05 12.15 -7.70
CA GLU A 179 -55.91 11.38 -8.59
C GLU A 179 -55.57 9.89 -8.43
N ASP A 180 -56.60 9.05 -8.32
CA ASP A 180 -56.49 7.62 -8.05
C ASP A 180 -56.57 6.81 -9.36
N ILE A 181 -55.71 5.80 -9.51
CA ILE A 181 -55.84 4.76 -10.55
C ILE A 181 -55.56 3.39 -9.92
N GLU A 182 -56.57 2.53 -9.94
CA GLU A 182 -56.46 1.09 -9.65
C GLU A 182 -55.84 0.34 -10.85
N MET A 183 -55.20 -0.81 -10.63
CA MET A 183 -55.59 -2.09 -11.28
C MET A 183 -54.65 -3.27 -10.95
N ASP A 184 -55.31 -4.38 -10.58
CA ASP A 184 -55.09 -5.79 -10.94
C ASP A 184 -53.83 -6.61 -10.56
N ASP A 185 -54.14 -7.87 -10.22
CA ASP A 185 -53.24 -8.99 -9.94
C ASP A 185 -52.52 -9.54 -11.19
N PHE A 186 -51.41 -10.26 -10.98
CA PHE A 186 -51.02 -11.34 -11.91
C PHE A 186 -50.26 -12.50 -11.23
N GLU A 187 -50.92 -13.64 -11.05
CA GLU A 187 -50.25 -14.93 -10.78
C GLU A 187 -49.53 -15.46 -12.02
N ILE A 188 -48.29 -15.97 -11.89
CA ILE A 188 -47.75 -17.01 -12.78
C ILE A 188 -47.06 -18.13 -11.99
N LYS A 189 -47.26 -19.37 -12.45
CA LYS A 189 -46.95 -20.61 -11.75
C LYS A 189 -45.51 -21.11 -11.91
N LYS A 190 -44.98 -21.58 -10.77
CA LYS A 190 -44.17 -22.80 -10.59
C LYS A 190 -44.18 -23.78 -11.78
N LYS A 191 -43.00 -24.30 -12.16
CA LYS A 191 -42.86 -25.56 -12.90
C LYS A 191 -41.66 -26.39 -12.41
N SER A 192 -41.82 -27.71 -12.43
CA SER A 192 -40.85 -28.72 -11.99
C SER A 192 -40.45 -29.62 -13.17
N GLY A 193 -39.39 -30.42 -13.00
CA GLY A 193 -38.98 -31.46 -13.93
C GLY A 193 -38.04 -32.46 -13.24
N GLU A 194 -38.42 -33.75 -13.29
CA GLU A 194 -37.69 -34.89 -12.69
C GLU A 194 -37.26 -35.89 -13.80
N ASN A 195 -36.72 -37.04 -13.36
CA ASN A 195 -36.34 -38.26 -14.11
C ASN A 195 -34.82 -38.32 -14.48
N SER A 196 -34.00 -39.32 -14.06
CA SER A 196 -34.12 -40.81 -14.01
C SER A 196 -33.86 -41.47 -15.39
N GLU A 197 -33.20 -42.63 -15.56
CA GLU A 197 -32.57 -43.62 -14.64
C GLU A 197 -31.76 -44.66 -15.48
N LYS A 198 -30.97 -45.55 -14.84
CA LYS A 198 -30.61 -46.94 -15.31
C LYS A 198 -29.74 -47.09 -16.60
N SER A 199 -29.13 -48.25 -16.95
CA SER A 199 -28.48 -49.37 -16.20
C SER A 199 -27.86 -50.42 -17.18
N SER A 200 -27.11 -51.43 -16.67
CA SER A 200 -26.81 -52.77 -17.27
C SER A 200 -25.80 -52.89 -18.45
N SER A 201 -25.28 -54.08 -18.83
CA SER A 201 -24.47 -55.13 -18.12
C SER A 201 -24.13 -56.35 -19.02
N GLY A 202 -22.97 -57.01 -18.83
CA GLY A 202 -22.61 -58.35 -19.36
C GLY A 202 -21.07 -58.58 -19.36
N SER A 203 -20.46 -59.65 -18.84
CA SER A 203 -20.53 -61.11 -19.12
C SER A 203 -19.93 -61.52 -20.48
N SER A 204 -18.96 -62.44 -20.64
CA SER A 204 -18.19 -63.31 -19.70
C SER A 204 -16.88 -63.79 -20.42
N SER A 205 -16.05 -64.79 -20.03
CA SER A 205 -16.07 -65.87 -19.00
C SER A 205 -14.70 -66.56 -18.82
N SER A 206 -14.41 -67.03 -17.60
CA SER A 206 -13.59 -68.21 -17.20
C SER A 206 -12.16 -68.47 -17.72
N GLU A 207 -11.19 -68.50 -16.79
CA GLU A 207 -10.34 -69.70 -16.53
C GLU A 207 -9.93 -69.75 -15.04
N LYS A 208 -9.32 -70.83 -14.54
CA LYS A 208 -9.02 -71.07 -13.10
C LYS A 208 -7.52 -71.15 -12.79
N ILE A 209 -7.04 -70.36 -11.84
CA ILE A 209 -5.84 -70.65 -11.01
C ILE A 209 -6.16 -70.25 -9.55
N ASP A 210 -5.65 -71.00 -8.58
CA ASP A 210 -6.01 -70.93 -7.16
C ASP A 210 -4.78 -70.60 -6.29
N ILE A 211 -4.66 -69.35 -5.82
CA ILE A 211 -3.61 -68.87 -4.90
C ILE A 211 -4.16 -67.78 -3.97
N SER A 212 -4.04 -68.01 -2.66
CA SER A 212 -3.84 -67.09 -1.51
C SER A 212 -4.35 -65.62 -1.55
N PRO A 213 -4.97 -65.10 -0.47
CA PRO A 213 -5.67 -63.81 -0.49
C PRO A 213 -4.73 -62.60 -0.68
N TYR A 214 -4.87 -61.94 -1.82
CA TYR A 214 -4.49 -60.54 -2.01
C TYR A 214 -5.64 -59.62 -1.56
N ILE A 215 -5.28 -58.40 -1.12
CA ILE A 215 -6.22 -57.32 -0.79
C ILE A 215 -6.48 -56.52 -2.07
N GLU A 216 -7.67 -55.94 -2.20
CA GLU A 216 -8.24 -55.43 -3.45
C GLU A 216 -7.43 -54.27 -4.09
N ASP A 217 -6.79 -54.54 -5.23
CA ASP A 217 -6.05 -53.53 -6.00
C ASP A 217 -6.95 -52.44 -6.63
N GLU A 218 -8.27 -52.68 -6.78
CA GLU A 218 -9.20 -51.68 -7.35
C GLU A 218 -9.30 -50.40 -6.50
N GLU A 219 -9.21 -50.47 -5.16
CA GLU A 219 -9.14 -49.25 -4.33
C GLU A 219 -7.80 -48.51 -4.52
N LEU A 220 -6.71 -49.25 -4.79
CA LEU A 220 -5.40 -48.66 -5.00
C LEU A 220 -5.31 -47.92 -6.34
N ASP A 221 -5.80 -48.54 -7.42
CA ASP A 221 -5.88 -47.93 -8.74
C ASP A 221 -6.86 -46.74 -8.75
N GLN A 222 -8.03 -46.83 -8.11
CA GLN A 222 -8.91 -45.67 -7.96
C GLN A 222 -8.27 -44.54 -7.14
N ALA A 223 -7.54 -44.85 -6.06
CA ALA A 223 -6.79 -43.85 -5.30
C ALA A 223 -5.60 -43.25 -6.09
N PHE A 224 -5.04 -44.02 -7.03
CA PHE A 224 -3.97 -43.59 -7.94
C PHE A 224 -4.51 -42.67 -9.04
N ASP A 225 -5.63 -43.02 -9.67
CA ASP A 225 -6.32 -42.18 -10.65
C ASP A 225 -6.91 -40.91 -10.03
N ILE A 226 -7.44 -40.96 -8.80
CA ILE A 226 -7.87 -39.76 -8.07
C ILE A 226 -6.66 -38.84 -7.79
N LYS A 227 -5.49 -39.39 -7.47
CA LYS A 227 -4.24 -38.61 -7.36
C LYS A 227 -3.82 -38.01 -8.69
N ILE A 228 -3.81 -38.81 -9.77
CA ILE A 228 -3.44 -38.34 -11.11
C ILE A 228 -4.41 -37.26 -11.58
N GLN A 229 -5.72 -37.39 -11.37
CA GLN A 229 -6.70 -36.35 -11.69
C GLN A 229 -6.53 -35.08 -10.83
N ALA A 230 -6.15 -35.21 -9.55
CA ALA A 230 -5.80 -34.07 -8.71
C ALA A 230 -4.52 -33.34 -9.16
N GLU A 231 -3.50 -34.08 -9.59
CA GLU A 231 -2.24 -33.51 -10.11
C GLU A 231 -2.36 -33.02 -11.57
N THR A 232 -3.30 -33.57 -12.35
CA THR A 232 -3.60 -33.20 -13.74
C THR A 232 -4.62 -32.06 -13.85
N GLN A 233 -5.11 -31.51 -12.74
CA GLN A 233 -5.75 -30.19 -12.76
C GLN A 233 -4.76 -29.14 -13.27
N LYS A 234 -4.92 -28.75 -14.53
CA LYS A 234 -4.06 -27.79 -15.24
C LYS A 234 -3.91 -26.49 -14.43
N LYS A 235 -2.77 -26.37 -13.74
CA LYS A 235 -2.45 -25.23 -12.86
C LYS A 235 -2.74 -23.91 -13.56
N SER A 236 -3.61 -23.12 -12.94
CA SER A 236 -4.05 -21.82 -13.46
C SER A 236 -2.89 -20.84 -13.51
N GLU A 237 -2.85 -20.01 -14.55
CA GLU A 237 -1.89 -18.92 -14.66
C GLU A 237 -2.32 -17.75 -13.77
N VAL A 238 -1.38 -17.22 -12.98
CA VAL A 238 -1.63 -16.14 -12.02
C VAL A 238 -1.58 -14.80 -12.74
N SER A 239 -2.70 -14.08 -12.81
CA SER A 239 -2.72 -12.71 -13.34
C SER A 239 -2.78 -11.68 -12.20
N TYR A 240 -2.01 -10.60 -12.31
CA TYR A 240 -2.10 -9.47 -11.38
C TYR A 240 -3.52 -8.90 -11.27
N PHE A 241 -4.30 -8.94 -12.35
CA PHE A 241 -5.70 -8.50 -12.37
C PHE A 241 -6.62 -9.36 -11.50
N ASP A 242 -6.26 -10.61 -11.18
CA ASP A 242 -7.08 -11.45 -10.32
C ASP A 242 -7.09 -10.98 -8.85
N ILE A 243 -6.04 -10.28 -8.40
CA ILE A 243 -5.99 -9.66 -7.06
C ILE A 243 -7.08 -8.59 -6.94
N PHE A 244 -7.18 -7.72 -7.93
CA PHE A 244 -8.15 -6.61 -7.96
C PHE A 244 -9.60 -7.06 -8.21
N LYS A 245 -9.87 -8.35 -8.47
CA LYS A 245 -11.24 -8.90 -8.48
C LYS A 245 -11.79 -9.20 -7.08
N SER A 246 -10.92 -9.25 -6.06
CA SER A 246 -11.31 -9.56 -4.69
C SER A 246 -11.39 -8.30 -3.82
N LYS A 247 -12.45 -8.16 -3.02
CA LYS A 247 -12.56 -7.11 -1.98
C LYS A 247 -11.33 -7.10 -1.06
N PHE A 248 -10.76 -8.27 -0.76
CA PHE A 248 -9.56 -8.40 0.06
C PHE A 248 -8.30 -7.86 -0.64
N GLY A 249 -8.15 -8.10 -1.93
CA GLY A 249 -6.99 -7.64 -2.71
C GLY A 249 -7.03 -6.13 -2.99
N ILE A 250 -8.22 -5.58 -3.26
CA ILE A 250 -8.41 -4.12 -3.40
C ILE A 250 -8.03 -3.39 -2.12
N PHE A 251 -8.59 -3.80 -0.97
CA PHE A 251 -8.28 -3.14 0.31
C PHE A 251 -6.80 -3.29 0.68
N ALA A 252 -6.23 -4.50 0.60
CA ALA A 252 -4.80 -4.71 0.87
C ALA A 252 -3.90 -3.83 -0.01
N ALA A 253 -4.27 -3.58 -1.28
CA ALA A 253 -3.54 -2.68 -2.16
C ALA A 253 -3.65 -1.20 -1.75
N ILE A 254 -4.84 -0.76 -1.34
CA ILE A 254 -5.08 0.59 -0.82
C ILE A 254 -4.31 0.81 0.49
N ASP A 255 -4.32 -0.18 1.39
CA ASP A 255 -3.66 -0.13 2.69
C ASP A 255 -2.15 0.10 2.54
N ILE A 256 -1.49 -0.64 1.64
CA ILE A 256 -0.06 -0.49 1.34
C ILE A 256 0.24 0.92 0.79
N VAL A 257 -0.50 1.35 -0.24
CA VAL A 257 -0.26 2.64 -0.90
C VAL A 257 -0.41 3.79 0.09
N ILE A 258 -1.49 3.82 0.87
CA ILE A 258 -1.79 4.90 1.81
C ILE A 258 -0.85 4.86 3.03
N CYS A 259 -0.46 3.67 3.51
CA CYS A 259 0.55 3.56 4.56
C CYS A 259 1.91 4.12 4.10
N CYS A 260 2.40 3.71 2.93
CA CYS A 260 3.67 4.20 2.39
C CYS A 260 3.60 5.71 2.10
N GLN A 261 2.47 6.20 1.55
CA GLN A 261 2.23 7.63 1.33
C GLN A 261 2.32 8.44 2.64
N ILE A 262 1.80 7.91 3.75
CA ILE A 262 1.77 8.61 5.06
C ILE A 262 3.04 8.37 5.89
N PHE A 263 3.85 7.38 5.51
CA PHE A 263 5.21 7.27 6.00
C PHE A 263 6.14 8.32 5.34
N THR A 264 5.96 8.61 4.04
CA THR A 264 6.91 9.45 3.27
C THR A 264 6.45 10.88 2.99
N PHE A 265 5.19 11.27 3.24
CA PHE A 265 4.74 12.66 2.98
C PHE A 265 5.56 13.70 3.75
N THR A 266 6.05 13.35 4.94
CA THR A 266 6.90 14.21 5.78
C THR A 266 8.21 14.61 5.12
N ASP A 267 8.75 13.78 4.24
CA ASP A 267 10.16 13.81 3.81
C ASP A 267 10.53 15.10 3.06
N THR A 268 9.56 15.71 2.38
CA THR A 268 9.73 16.97 1.63
C THR A 268 9.18 18.21 2.32
N VAL A 269 8.24 18.10 3.26
CA VAL A 269 7.57 19.28 3.86
C VAL A 269 7.89 19.53 5.33
N MET A 270 8.22 18.48 6.10
CA MET A 270 8.64 18.63 7.50
C MET A 270 9.98 19.37 7.68
N PRO A 271 10.99 19.30 6.78
CA PRO A 271 12.22 20.07 6.93
C PRO A 271 11.96 21.58 6.97
N TYR A 272 11.20 22.09 6.00
CA TYR A 272 10.82 23.51 5.92
C TYR A 272 9.99 23.93 7.13
N TYR A 273 8.99 23.15 7.53
CA TYR A 273 8.18 23.47 8.71
C TYR A 273 9.03 23.61 10.00
N LEU A 274 10.03 22.75 10.18
CA LEU A 274 10.95 22.78 11.33
C LEU A 274 11.92 23.97 11.28
N GLU A 275 12.45 24.32 10.11
CA GLU A 275 13.31 25.49 9.92
C GLU A 275 12.52 26.81 10.07
N GLU A 276 11.32 26.89 9.52
CA GLU A 276 10.46 28.07 9.58
C GLU A 276 9.95 28.35 11.01
N ASN A 277 9.40 27.32 11.69
CA ASN A 277 8.69 27.50 12.96
C ASN A 277 9.59 27.33 14.18
N PHE A 278 10.64 26.51 14.11
CA PHE A 278 11.50 26.18 15.26
C PHE A 278 12.97 26.59 15.08
N LYS A 279 13.38 27.08 13.89
CA LYS A 279 14.75 27.52 13.57
C LYS A 279 15.82 26.45 13.84
N TYR A 280 15.46 25.18 13.65
CA TYR A 280 16.38 24.06 13.84
C TYR A 280 17.32 23.87 12.64
N SER A 281 18.56 23.51 12.92
CA SER A 281 19.55 23.21 11.88
C SER A 281 19.26 21.87 11.19
N PRO A 282 19.74 21.66 9.94
CA PRO A 282 19.58 20.40 9.21
C PRO A 282 20.05 19.15 9.98
N SER A 283 21.03 19.29 10.87
CA SER A 283 21.55 18.22 11.73
C SER A 283 20.51 17.76 12.78
N ILE A 284 19.74 18.70 13.33
CA ILE A 284 18.64 18.42 14.28
C ILE A 284 17.42 17.88 13.53
N VAL A 285 17.07 18.47 12.38
CA VAL A 285 16.00 17.98 11.50
C VAL A 285 16.22 16.51 11.12
N SER A 286 17.44 16.16 10.70
CA SER A 286 17.82 14.77 10.39
C SER A 286 17.61 13.82 11.58
N LEU A 287 17.91 14.26 12.81
CA LEU A 287 17.72 13.44 14.01
C LEU A 287 16.23 13.22 14.34
N ILE A 288 15.36 14.19 14.07
CA ILE A 288 13.91 14.08 14.26
C ILE A 288 13.32 13.02 13.30
N PHE A 289 13.74 12.99 12.04
CA PHE A 289 13.36 11.93 11.09
C PHE A 289 13.84 10.53 11.49
N ALA A 290 14.99 10.42 12.17
CA ALA A 290 15.50 9.15 12.65
C ALA A 290 14.55 8.49 13.67
N CYS A 291 13.77 9.26 14.44
CA CYS A 291 12.81 8.74 15.41
C CYS A 291 11.74 7.83 14.79
N GLN A 292 11.20 8.20 13.62
CA GLN A 292 10.21 7.40 12.88
C GLN A 292 10.79 6.06 12.42
N ASN A 293 12.00 6.10 11.84
CA ASN A 293 12.69 4.92 11.33
C ASN A 293 13.18 3.98 12.44
N PHE A 294 13.57 4.53 13.60
CA PHE A 294 13.90 3.76 14.80
C PHE A 294 12.68 3.05 15.39
N ALA A 295 11.53 3.73 15.44
CA ALA A 295 10.27 3.16 15.91
C ALA A 295 9.70 2.08 14.98
N LEU A 296 9.88 2.25 13.66
CA LEU A 296 9.68 1.20 12.65
C LEU A 296 10.56 -0.01 12.97
N MET A 297 11.89 0.18 13.03
CA MET A 297 12.88 -0.89 13.25
C MET A 297 12.59 -1.75 14.49
N ILE A 298 12.21 -1.15 15.63
CA ILE A 298 11.82 -1.87 16.85
C ILE A 298 10.62 -2.80 16.57
N THR A 299 9.62 -2.31 15.85
CA THR A 299 8.33 -2.98 15.69
C THR A 299 8.39 -4.15 14.70
N CYS A 300 9.37 -4.16 13.79
CA CYS A 300 9.62 -5.25 12.85
C CYS A 300 9.73 -6.64 13.52
N PHE A 301 10.27 -6.72 14.74
CA PHE A 301 10.42 -7.98 15.51
C PHE A 301 9.13 -8.44 16.22
N LEU A 302 8.17 -7.53 16.38
CA LEU A 302 6.92 -7.78 17.09
C LEU A 302 5.81 -8.24 16.14
N VAL A 303 5.70 -7.62 14.96
CA VAL A 303 4.59 -7.90 14.02
C VAL A 303 4.46 -9.36 13.60
N PRO A 304 5.53 -10.11 13.24
CA PRO A 304 5.43 -11.53 12.88
C PRO A 304 5.01 -12.47 14.02
N LYS A 305 4.89 -11.95 15.26
CA LYS A 305 4.28 -12.66 16.40
C LYS A 305 2.80 -12.27 16.56
N LEU A 306 2.45 -11.02 16.24
CA LEU A 306 1.07 -10.52 16.26
C LEU A 306 0.23 -11.09 15.11
N THR A 307 0.75 -11.15 13.88
CA THR A 307 0.05 -11.71 12.70
C THR A 307 -0.35 -13.18 12.88
N LYS A 308 0.38 -13.92 13.71
CA LYS A 308 0.13 -15.34 13.99
C LYS A 308 -0.84 -15.59 15.15
N LYS A 309 -1.16 -14.56 15.93
CA LYS A 309 -2.08 -14.65 17.09
C LYS A 309 -3.41 -13.95 16.86
N TYR A 310 -3.45 -12.91 16.02
CA TYR A 310 -4.62 -12.06 15.82
C TYR A 310 -5.06 -12.02 14.35
N ASN A 311 -6.32 -11.67 14.11
CA ASN A 311 -6.88 -11.58 12.75
C ASN A 311 -6.22 -10.43 11.96
N LEU A 312 -5.77 -10.73 10.74
CA LEU A 312 -4.98 -9.81 9.90
C LEU A 312 -5.71 -8.47 9.61
N PHE A 313 -7.02 -8.50 9.34
CA PHE A 313 -7.80 -7.29 9.09
C PHE A 313 -7.90 -6.43 10.36
N LEU A 314 -8.12 -7.06 11.52
CA LEU A 314 -8.16 -6.34 12.80
C LEU A 314 -6.81 -5.68 13.14
N CYS A 315 -5.69 -6.32 12.80
CA CYS A 315 -4.36 -5.72 12.94
C CYS A 315 -4.21 -4.45 12.10
N ILE A 316 -4.64 -4.46 10.83
CA ILE A 316 -4.55 -3.30 9.93
C ILE A 316 -5.47 -2.17 10.40
N ILE A 317 -6.73 -2.47 10.70
CA ILE A 317 -7.72 -1.46 11.12
C ILE A 317 -7.23 -0.74 12.38
N ILE A 318 -6.69 -1.48 13.37
CA ILE A 318 -6.10 -0.89 14.58
C ILE A 318 -4.85 -0.08 14.23
N ALA A 319 -3.97 -0.59 13.36
CA ALA A 319 -2.74 0.09 12.96
C ALA A 319 -3.02 1.40 12.23
N GLN A 320 -3.91 1.42 11.24
CA GLN A 320 -4.31 2.62 10.50
C GLN A 320 -4.96 3.66 11.41
N ILE A 321 -5.81 3.25 12.37
CA ILE A 321 -6.38 4.18 13.37
C ILE A 321 -5.28 4.80 14.23
N VAL A 322 -4.35 3.98 14.75
CA VAL A 322 -3.20 4.45 15.55
C VAL A 322 -2.27 5.36 14.72
N GLN A 323 -2.03 5.01 13.46
CA GLN A 323 -1.23 5.79 12.51
C GLN A 323 -1.90 7.12 12.16
N GLY A 324 -3.24 7.14 12.07
CA GLY A 324 -4.04 8.35 11.83
C GLY A 324 -3.99 9.32 13.00
N PHE A 325 -4.07 8.83 14.25
CA PHE A 325 -3.77 9.64 15.44
C PHE A 325 -2.30 10.08 15.48
N GLY A 326 -1.36 9.22 15.05
CA GLY A 326 0.05 9.60 14.88
C GLY A 326 0.23 10.81 13.95
N ALA A 327 -0.45 10.83 12.80
CA ALA A 327 -0.42 11.96 11.86
C ALA A 327 -0.98 13.27 12.46
N GLN A 328 -2.05 13.19 13.27
CA GLN A 328 -2.61 14.34 14.00
C GLN A 328 -1.68 14.89 15.12
N LEU A 329 -0.67 14.11 15.52
CA LEU A 329 0.39 14.53 16.43
C LEU A 329 1.64 15.05 15.68
N ILE A 330 1.93 14.53 14.48
CA ILE A 330 3.01 15.02 13.59
C ILE A 330 2.75 16.48 13.19
N GLY A 331 1.51 16.79 12.79
CA GLY A 331 1.03 18.16 12.62
C GLY A 331 -0.05 18.49 13.66
N PRO A 332 0.34 18.97 14.87
CA PRO A 332 -0.55 19.12 16.03
C PRO A 332 -1.89 19.77 15.68
N SER A 333 -2.95 18.98 15.78
CA SER A 333 -4.29 19.36 15.34
C SER A 333 -4.84 20.56 16.13
N GLU A 334 -5.03 21.70 15.45
CA GLU A 334 -5.63 22.90 16.03
C GLU A 334 -7.10 22.66 16.42
N PHE A 335 -7.80 21.81 15.67
CA PHE A 335 -9.17 21.37 15.98
C PHE A 335 -9.24 20.63 17.33
N LEU A 336 -8.25 19.76 17.61
CA LEU A 336 -8.12 19.07 18.90
C LEU A 336 -7.38 19.91 19.96
N LYS A 337 -6.99 21.15 19.63
CA LYS A 337 -6.25 22.09 20.49
C LYS A 337 -4.95 21.52 21.07
N ILE A 338 -4.28 20.66 20.30
CA ILE A 338 -3.02 20.02 20.71
C ILE A 338 -1.89 21.08 20.67
N PRO A 339 -1.07 21.23 21.72
CA PRO A 339 -0.03 22.25 21.75
C PRO A 339 1.08 21.95 20.73
N ASN A 340 1.50 23.00 20.01
CA ASN A 340 2.54 22.90 18.97
C ASN A 340 3.95 22.80 19.57
N HIS A 341 4.27 21.65 20.16
CA HIS A 341 5.59 21.34 20.71
C HIS A 341 6.28 20.24 19.91
N ILE A 342 7.59 20.36 19.70
CA ILE A 342 8.38 19.36 18.96
C ILE A 342 8.30 17.96 19.59
N SER A 343 8.14 17.86 20.91
CA SER A 343 7.95 16.59 21.62
C SER A 343 6.69 15.85 21.18
N VAL A 344 5.61 16.57 20.87
CA VAL A 344 4.34 15.99 20.36
C VAL A 344 4.55 15.43 18.95
N MET A 345 5.24 16.17 18.08
CA MET A 345 5.61 15.70 16.75
C MET A 345 6.49 14.45 16.82
N ILE A 346 7.53 14.43 17.67
CA ILE A 346 8.41 13.26 17.84
C ILE A 346 7.60 12.03 18.31
N ILE A 347 6.65 12.21 19.23
CA ILE A 347 5.74 11.13 19.64
C ILE A 347 4.87 10.67 18.46
N GLY A 348 4.32 11.59 17.65
CA GLY A 348 3.55 11.26 16.43
C GLY A 348 4.37 10.48 15.40
N LEU A 349 5.60 10.92 15.12
CA LEU A 349 6.57 10.25 14.24
C LEU A 349 6.88 8.83 14.71
N MET A 350 7.10 8.65 16.02
CA MET A 350 7.32 7.32 16.61
C MET A 350 6.07 6.44 16.49
N ILE A 351 4.88 6.96 16.78
CA ILE A 351 3.61 6.22 16.65
C ILE A 351 3.36 5.78 15.20
N ASN A 352 3.57 6.69 14.23
CA ASN A 352 3.45 6.40 12.79
C ASN A 352 4.44 5.29 12.38
N GLY A 353 5.71 5.40 12.79
CA GLY A 353 6.73 4.38 12.56
C GLY A 353 6.39 3.01 13.15
N MET A 354 5.88 2.95 14.38
CA MET A 354 5.45 1.68 14.99
C MET A 354 4.28 1.06 14.21
N ALA A 355 3.24 1.86 13.91
CA ALA A 355 2.03 1.38 13.25
C ALA A 355 2.30 0.88 11.82
N THR A 356 3.21 1.52 11.09
CA THR A 356 3.55 1.22 9.69
C THR A 356 3.81 -0.27 9.42
N ASN A 357 4.55 -0.98 10.29
CA ASN A 357 4.78 -2.43 10.11
C ASN A 357 3.48 -3.26 10.16
N LEU A 358 2.51 -2.87 10.99
CA LEU A 358 1.19 -3.51 11.10
C LEU A 358 0.25 -3.09 9.96
N SER A 359 0.52 -1.97 9.31
CA SER A 359 -0.16 -1.51 8.09
C SER A 359 0.46 -2.08 6.79
N ILE A 360 1.63 -2.74 6.83
CA ILE A 360 2.35 -3.25 5.64
C ILE A 360 2.45 -4.80 5.60
N ILE A 361 2.81 -5.45 6.71
CA ILE A 361 3.05 -6.91 6.73
C ILE A 361 1.74 -7.72 6.59
N PRO A 362 0.60 -7.37 7.26
CA PRO A 362 -0.65 -8.11 7.08
C PRO A 362 -1.28 -7.98 5.68
N PRO A 363 -1.27 -6.80 5.00
CA PRO A 363 -1.72 -6.70 3.60
C PRO A 363 -0.93 -7.59 2.63
N TYR A 364 0.40 -7.72 2.78
CA TYR A 364 1.18 -8.71 2.01
C TYR A 364 0.56 -10.12 2.12
N LYS A 365 0.18 -10.51 3.33
CA LYS A 365 -0.44 -11.81 3.59
C LYS A 365 -1.87 -11.91 3.04
N GLN A 366 -2.62 -10.82 3.02
CA GLN A 366 -3.95 -10.76 2.39
C GLN A 366 -3.87 -10.87 0.86
N LEU A 367 -2.84 -10.30 0.22
CA LEU A 367 -2.59 -10.47 -1.21
C LEU A 367 -2.34 -11.95 -1.56
N GLU A 368 -1.54 -12.67 -0.76
CA GLU A 368 -1.36 -14.13 -0.91
C GLU A 368 -2.69 -14.89 -0.73
N LEU A 369 -3.43 -14.60 0.36
CA LEU A 369 -4.69 -15.27 0.66
C LEU A 369 -5.78 -14.99 -0.39
N CYS A 370 -5.87 -13.79 -0.95
CA CYS A 370 -6.93 -13.41 -1.89
C CYS A 370 -6.81 -14.08 -3.27
N LEU A 371 -5.60 -14.56 -3.63
CA LEU A 371 -5.37 -15.42 -4.78
C LEU A 371 -5.63 -16.89 -4.44
N LEU A 372 -5.12 -17.37 -3.30
CA LEU A 372 -5.29 -18.77 -2.89
C LEU A 372 -6.74 -19.14 -2.53
N SER A 373 -7.61 -18.16 -2.26
CA SER A 373 -9.03 -18.39 -1.95
C SER A 373 -9.97 -18.25 -3.17
N GLN A 374 -9.45 -18.18 -4.40
CA GLN A 374 -10.29 -17.99 -5.60
C GLN A 374 -10.96 -19.31 -6.02
N GLN A 375 -12.29 -19.32 -6.03
CA GLN A 375 -13.06 -20.46 -6.50
C GLN A 375 -12.77 -20.76 -7.97
N GLY A 376 -12.66 -22.05 -8.31
CA GLY A 376 -12.42 -22.52 -9.68
C GLY A 376 -10.99 -22.34 -10.22
N LYS A 377 -10.03 -21.87 -9.41
CA LYS A 377 -8.63 -21.69 -9.83
C LYS A 377 -7.65 -22.40 -8.89
N ASN A 378 -6.97 -23.42 -9.42
CA ASN A 378 -5.88 -24.11 -8.74
C ASN A 378 -4.55 -23.47 -9.17
N TYR A 379 -4.06 -22.50 -8.39
CA TYR A 379 -2.81 -21.78 -8.66
C TYR A 379 -1.57 -22.48 -8.07
N ASP A 380 -0.41 -22.30 -8.71
CA ASP A 380 0.85 -22.73 -8.10
C ASP A 380 1.27 -21.80 -6.95
N HIS A 381 1.53 -22.36 -5.76
CA HIS A 381 1.97 -21.61 -4.59
C HIS A 381 3.29 -20.83 -4.82
N GLU A 382 4.20 -21.27 -5.69
CA GLU A 382 5.42 -20.49 -5.98
C GLU A 382 5.08 -19.30 -6.88
N LYS A 383 4.28 -19.50 -7.94
CA LYS A 383 3.83 -18.42 -8.84
C LYS A 383 2.99 -17.36 -8.14
N VAL A 384 2.12 -17.76 -7.20
CA VAL A 384 1.34 -16.80 -6.37
C VAL A 384 2.29 -15.93 -5.55
N LYS A 385 3.31 -16.52 -4.94
CA LYS A 385 4.28 -15.79 -4.11
C LYS A 385 5.13 -14.81 -4.90
N ASP A 386 5.52 -15.17 -6.12
CA ASP A 386 6.24 -14.28 -7.03
C ASP A 386 5.35 -13.11 -7.49
N ALA A 387 4.09 -13.37 -7.86
CA ALA A 387 3.13 -12.33 -8.24
C ALA A 387 2.77 -11.38 -7.07
N VAL A 388 2.56 -11.94 -5.86
CA VAL A 388 2.32 -11.15 -4.64
C VAL A 388 3.51 -10.28 -4.30
N SER A 389 4.74 -10.82 -4.42
CA SER A 389 5.96 -10.03 -4.28
C SER A 389 6.03 -8.90 -5.32
N GLY A 390 5.75 -9.20 -6.59
CA GLY A 390 5.77 -8.21 -7.67
C GLY A 390 4.82 -7.05 -7.44
N ILE A 391 3.54 -7.33 -7.13
CA ILE A 391 2.54 -6.28 -6.90
C ILE A 391 2.78 -5.52 -5.58
N PHE A 392 3.20 -6.21 -4.51
CA PHE A 392 3.47 -5.56 -3.22
C PHE A 392 4.58 -4.51 -3.38
N ASN A 393 5.69 -4.87 -4.02
CA ASN A 393 6.77 -3.92 -4.27
C ASN A 393 6.26 -2.74 -5.09
N ALA A 394 5.51 -2.97 -6.19
CA ALA A 394 4.95 -1.91 -7.01
C ALA A 394 3.96 -0.97 -6.27
N LEU A 395 3.19 -1.49 -5.31
CA LEU A 395 2.26 -0.72 -4.48
C LEU A 395 2.99 0.09 -3.39
N TYR A 396 3.99 -0.53 -2.75
CA TYR A 396 4.87 0.13 -1.79
C TYR A 396 5.62 1.29 -2.48
N ASP A 397 6.18 1.02 -3.65
CA ASP A 397 6.84 1.99 -4.52
C ASP A 397 5.90 3.15 -4.92
N LEU A 398 4.69 2.83 -5.39
CA LEU A 398 3.67 3.82 -5.76
C LEU A 398 3.32 4.74 -4.58
N GLY A 399 3.02 4.18 -3.41
CA GLY A 399 2.72 4.96 -2.20
C GLY A 399 3.90 5.83 -1.77
N SER A 400 5.11 5.25 -1.75
CA SER A 400 6.35 5.96 -1.38
C SER A 400 6.68 7.11 -2.33
N THR A 401 6.33 6.99 -3.62
CA THR A 401 6.46 8.06 -4.62
C THR A 401 5.39 9.13 -4.43
N PHE A 402 4.15 8.71 -4.15
CA PHE A 402 3.01 9.62 -4.09
C PHE A 402 2.98 10.44 -2.78
N GLY A 403 3.55 9.92 -1.69
CA GLY A 403 3.69 10.63 -0.40
C GLY A 403 4.30 12.03 -0.54
N PRO A 404 5.55 12.18 -1.02
CA PRO A 404 6.19 13.49 -1.20
C PRO A 404 5.46 14.41 -2.19
N ILE A 405 4.90 13.87 -3.28
CA ILE A 405 4.15 14.65 -4.27
C ILE A 405 2.90 15.26 -3.62
N PHE A 406 2.08 14.39 -3.00
CA PHE A 406 0.80 14.76 -2.43
C PHE A 406 0.98 15.62 -1.18
N GLY A 407 1.94 15.26 -0.31
CA GLY A 407 2.30 16.04 0.87
C GLY A 407 2.75 17.45 0.52
N TYR A 408 3.57 17.61 -0.53
CA TYR A 408 3.96 18.93 -1.05
C TYR A 408 2.75 19.75 -1.53
N PHE A 409 1.98 19.24 -2.49
CA PHE A 409 0.83 19.98 -3.03
C PHE A 409 -0.25 20.27 -1.99
N LEU A 410 -0.48 19.37 -1.03
CA LEU A 410 -1.47 19.57 0.04
C LEU A 410 -0.99 20.60 1.07
N THR A 411 0.32 20.63 1.38
CA THR A 411 0.91 21.65 2.26
C THR A 411 0.87 23.03 1.62
N GLU A 412 1.25 23.15 0.35
CA GLU A 412 1.17 24.40 -0.43
C GLU A 412 -0.29 24.91 -0.59
N ALA A 413 -1.27 24.01 -0.66
CA ALA A 413 -2.69 24.35 -0.77
C ALA A 413 -3.39 24.62 0.58
N THR A 414 -2.75 24.29 1.71
CA THR A 414 -3.30 24.47 3.07
C THR A 414 -2.20 24.97 4.03
N ASP A 415 -1.70 24.09 4.90
CA ASP A 415 -0.48 24.23 5.68
C ASP A 415 0.01 22.83 6.12
N PHE A 416 1.20 22.73 6.72
CA PHE A 416 1.79 21.45 7.14
C PHE A 416 0.92 20.69 8.17
N LYS A 417 0.29 21.40 9.12
CA LYS A 417 -0.58 20.79 10.13
C LYS A 417 -1.86 20.29 9.48
N MET A 418 -2.51 21.12 8.67
CA MET A 418 -3.74 20.74 7.97
C MET A 418 -3.50 19.54 7.03
N ALA A 419 -2.38 19.52 6.30
CA ALA A 419 -1.98 18.38 5.47
C ALA A 419 -1.82 17.10 6.29
N ALA A 420 -1.10 17.13 7.43
CA ALA A 420 -0.95 15.98 8.32
C ALA A 420 -2.28 15.52 8.94
N ASN A 421 -3.19 16.45 9.27
CA ASN A 421 -4.52 16.13 9.78
C ASN A 421 -5.38 15.45 8.70
N ILE A 422 -5.37 15.94 7.46
CA ILE A 422 -6.05 15.33 6.31
C ILE A 422 -5.54 13.92 6.06
N HIS A 423 -4.22 13.70 6.09
CA HIS A 423 -3.63 12.36 6.04
C HIS A 423 -4.14 11.45 7.18
N GLY A 424 -4.22 11.97 8.41
CA GLY A 424 -4.78 11.25 9.55
C GLY A 424 -6.26 10.86 9.37
N TYR A 425 -7.08 11.77 8.83
CA TYR A 425 -8.49 11.48 8.52
C TYR A 425 -8.65 10.48 7.37
N ILE A 426 -7.79 10.50 6.36
CA ILE A 426 -7.77 9.50 5.27
C ILE A 426 -7.54 8.09 5.83
N LEU A 427 -6.57 7.91 6.74
CA LEU A 427 -6.35 6.61 7.39
C LEU A 427 -7.56 6.13 8.20
N ILE A 428 -8.13 7.01 9.03
CA ILE A 428 -9.30 6.66 9.86
C ILE A 428 -10.51 6.32 8.98
N PHE A 429 -10.70 7.02 7.85
CA PHE A 429 -11.74 6.71 6.87
C PHE A 429 -11.52 5.34 6.21
N VAL A 430 -10.30 5.05 5.73
CA VAL A 430 -9.96 3.76 5.09
C VAL A 430 -10.12 2.60 6.06
N ALA A 431 -9.63 2.74 7.30
CA ALA A 431 -9.80 1.75 8.36
C ALA A 431 -11.29 1.50 8.67
N THR A 432 -12.11 2.55 8.68
CA THR A 432 -13.57 2.45 8.87
C THR A 432 -14.25 1.76 7.69
N MET A 433 -13.85 2.06 6.45
CA MET A 433 -14.35 1.38 5.26
C MET A 433 -13.96 -0.11 5.26
N GLN A 434 -12.72 -0.45 5.62
CA GLN A 434 -12.25 -1.83 5.74
C GLN A 434 -13.00 -2.59 6.85
N LEU A 435 -13.27 -1.95 7.99
CA LEU A 435 -14.07 -2.51 9.07
C LEU A 435 -15.49 -2.88 8.59
N ILE A 436 -16.16 -1.97 7.89
CA ILE A 436 -17.56 -2.12 7.45
C ILE A 436 -17.70 -3.07 6.25
N ILE A 437 -16.85 -2.94 5.24
CA ILE A 437 -16.99 -3.66 3.94
C ILE A 437 -16.32 -5.03 3.97
N VAL A 438 -15.28 -5.21 4.81
CA VAL A 438 -14.44 -6.41 4.80
C VAL A 438 -14.57 -7.22 6.09
N TYR A 439 -14.24 -6.62 7.25
CA TYR A 439 -14.16 -7.36 8.51
C TYR A 439 -15.53 -7.80 9.05
N ILE A 440 -16.52 -6.90 9.10
CA ILE A 440 -17.85 -7.22 9.63
C ILE A 440 -18.55 -8.33 8.81
N PRO A 441 -18.63 -8.27 7.46
CA PRO A 441 -19.21 -9.33 6.64
C PRO A 441 -18.52 -10.68 6.85
N GLN A 442 -17.18 -10.74 6.82
CA GLN A 442 -16.43 -11.97 7.09
C GLN A 442 -16.81 -12.55 8.48
N LYS A 443 -16.94 -11.69 9.51
CA LYS A 443 -17.31 -12.14 10.86
C LYS A 443 -18.72 -12.72 10.97
N LEU A 444 -19.62 -12.34 10.06
CA LEU A 444 -20.98 -12.87 9.95
C LEU A 444 -21.00 -14.18 9.14
N GLU A 445 -20.24 -14.24 8.04
CA GLU A 445 -20.02 -15.44 7.21
C GLU A 445 -19.39 -16.60 8.03
N GLU A 446 -18.39 -16.30 8.88
CA GLU A 446 -17.79 -17.24 9.83
C GLU A 446 -18.84 -17.83 10.80
N LYS A 447 -19.68 -16.97 11.39
CA LYS A 447 -20.70 -17.37 12.37
C LYS A 447 -21.85 -18.19 11.75
N SER A 448 -22.31 -17.83 10.55
CA SER A 448 -23.38 -18.56 9.87
C SER A 448 -22.92 -19.98 9.48
N SER A 449 -21.68 -20.11 9.02
CA SER A 449 -21.05 -21.40 8.68
C SER A 449 -20.98 -22.34 9.89
N ILE A 450 -20.53 -21.84 11.05
CA ILE A 450 -20.49 -22.62 12.30
C ILE A 450 -21.89 -23.08 12.71
N LYS A 451 -22.89 -22.19 12.67
CA LYS A 451 -24.28 -22.53 13.03
C LYS A 451 -24.88 -23.59 12.10
N ASN A 452 -24.60 -23.51 10.80
CA ASN A 452 -25.06 -24.48 9.81
C ASN A 452 -24.39 -25.86 9.97
N ASN A 453 -23.11 -25.91 10.35
CA ASN A 453 -22.42 -27.17 10.61
C ASN A 453 -22.96 -27.88 11.86
N HIS A 454 -23.21 -27.15 12.96
CA HIS A 454 -23.88 -27.74 14.13
C HIS A 454 -25.28 -28.28 13.78
N LYS A 455 -26.07 -27.56 12.98
CA LYS A 455 -27.40 -28.02 12.52
C LYS A 455 -27.36 -29.17 11.48
N LYS A 456 -26.17 -29.66 11.10
CA LYS A 456 -25.98 -30.90 10.33
C LYS A 456 -25.48 -32.08 11.19
N GLN A 457 -25.20 -31.84 12.47
CA GLN A 457 -24.72 -32.82 13.44
C GLN A 457 -25.76 -33.10 14.55
N SER A 458 -26.92 -32.42 14.47
CA SER A 458 -28.10 -32.56 15.33
C SER A 458 -29.32 -32.99 14.51
#